data_AF-A0A7W1W0J5-F1
#
_entry.id   AF-A0A7W1W0J5-F1
#
_cell.length_a   1.000
_cell.length_b   1.000
_cell.length_c   1.000
_cell.angle_alpha   90.00
_cell.angle_beta   90.00
_cell.angle_gamma   90.00
#
_symmetry.space_group_name_H-M   'P 1'
#
loop_
_entity.id
_entity.type
_entity.pdbx_description
1 polymer ?
#
loop_
_entity_poly.entity_id
_entity_poly.type
_entity_poly.pdbx_seq_one_letter_code
_entity_poly.pdbx_strand_id
1 'polypeptide(L)'
;MRISILFPVIILVGGLVAGCCKAYCPKETMELGFIGFKNTDIDTLLITRYKGRTSFNMKIDSFYTGMWAPQMDTLFYSISEKISLADDYLISGPAFPDTYHISDIKTSSVRCECGGQQVKQVSQFVLNEARFSDEVVYLRK
;
A
#
# COMPACT_ATOMS: atom_id res chain seq x y z
N MET A 1 3.60 59.79 43.65
CA MET A 1 3.74 58.33 43.84
C MET A 1 2.69 57.64 42.99
N ARG A 2 3.06 57.15 41.80
CA ARG A 2 2.21 56.34 40.91
C ARG A 2 3.08 55.23 40.36
N ILE A 3 2.77 54.00 40.75
CA ILE A 3 3.49 52.78 40.35
C ILE A 3 2.85 52.32 39.05
N SER A 4 3.57 52.50 37.94
CA SER A 4 3.18 51.97 36.63
C SER A 4 3.43 50.46 36.62
N ILE A 5 2.35 49.68 36.51
CA ILE A 5 2.39 48.23 36.42
C ILE A 5 2.81 47.85 35.00
N LEU A 6 4.04 47.37 34.85
CA LEU A 6 4.53 46.69 33.66
C LEU A 6 3.84 45.32 33.55
N PHE A 7 2.91 45.19 32.60
CA PHE A 7 2.38 43.89 32.19
C PHE A 7 3.46 43.15 31.39
N PRO A 8 3.93 41.96 31.81
CA PRO A 8 4.75 41.14 30.95
C PRO A 8 3.82 40.49 29.93
N VAL A 9 3.97 40.88 28.66
CA VAL A 9 3.41 40.16 27.53
C VAL A 9 4.13 38.81 27.48
N ILE A 10 3.51 37.80 28.09
CA ILE A 10 3.92 36.40 27.97
C ILE A 10 3.60 36.01 26.53
N ILE A 11 4.58 36.19 25.63
CA ILE A 11 4.56 35.61 24.31
C ILE A 11 4.79 34.11 24.50
N LEU A 12 3.70 33.38 24.67
CA LEU A 12 3.61 31.94 24.47
C LEU A 12 3.94 31.66 23.01
N VAL A 13 5.24 31.64 22.68
CA VAL A 13 5.76 30.96 21.50
C VAL A 13 5.63 29.47 21.79
N GLY A 14 4.39 28.99 21.80
CA GLY A 14 4.06 27.59 21.74
C GLY A 14 4.56 27.11 20.39
N GLY A 15 5.82 26.66 20.37
CA GLY A 15 6.43 25.97 19.26
C GLY A 15 5.54 24.79 18.89
N LEU A 16 4.68 25.00 17.90
CA LEU A 16 4.03 24.01 17.07
C LEU A 16 5.11 23.25 16.26
N VAL A 17 6.11 22.69 16.94
CA VAL A 17 6.81 21.52 16.44
C VAL A 17 5.91 20.35 16.82
N ALA A 18 4.79 20.25 16.11
CA ALA A 18 4.13 18.98 15.88
C ALA A 18 5.19 18.12 15.18
N GLY A 19 6.01 17.46 16.00
CA GLY A 19 7.01 16.54 15.54
C GLY A 19 6.25 15.47 14.79
N CYS A 20 6.34 15.49 13.47
CA CYS A 20 6.01 14.33 12.68
C CYS A 20 6.89 13.19 13.19
N CYS A 21 6.34 12.33 14.05
CA CYS A 21 6.88 11.01 14.32
C CYS A 21 7.21 10.43 12.95
N LYS A 22 8.48 10.02 12.73
CA LYS A 22 8.98 9.54 11.44
C LYS A 22 7.94 8.62 10.79
N ALA A 23 7.12 9.17 9.91
CA ALA A 23 6.07 8.42 9.27
C ALA A 23 6.79 7.44 8.36
N TYR A 24 6.64 6.15 8.62
CA TYR A 24 7.13 5.12 7.73
C TYR A 24 6.40 5.29 6.41
N CYS A 25 7.08 5.85 5.42
CA CYS A 25 6.54 6.12 4.10
C CYS A 25 7.21 5.17 3.10
N PRO A 26 6.59 4.02 2.81
CA PRO A 26 7.17 3.05 1.89
C PRO A 26 7.28 3.66 0.48
N LYS A 27 8.40 3.40 -0.21
CA LYS A 27 8.71 4.04 -1.50
C LYS A 27 7.74 3.64 -2.62
N GLU A 28 7.32 2.38 -2.59
CA GLU A 28 6.38 1.77 -3.51
C GLU A 28 5.51 0.79 -2.71
N THR A 29 4.19 0.87 -2.88
CA THR A 29 3.25 -0.08 -2.27
C THR A 29 2.15 -0.46 -3.24
N MET A 30 1.71 -1.71 -3.15
CA MET A 30 0.44 -2.16 -3.72
C MET A 30 -0.39 -2.74 -2.59
N GLU A 31 -1.61 -2.25 -2.47
CA GLU A 31 -2.57 -2.75 -1.50
C GLU A 31 -3.49 -3.77 -2.17
N LEU A 32 -3.71 -4.89 -1.50
CA LEU A 32 -4.62 -5.95 -1.90
C LEU A 32 -5.80 -5.97 -0.94
N GLY A 33 -7.01 -5.95 -1.49
CA GLY A 33 -8.25 -6.16 -0.75
C GLY A 33 -8.83 -7.53 -1.05
N PHE A 34 -9.07 -8.36 -0.06
CA PHE A 34 -9.67 -9.68 -0.21
C PHE A 34 -11.13 -9.64 0.24
N ILE A 35 -12.06 -9.80 -0.70
CA ILE A 35 -13.51 -9.75 -0.45
C ILE A 35 -14.08 -11.17 -0.53
N GLY A 36 -14.85 -11.57 0.48
CA GLY A 36 -15.44 -12.91 0.57
C GLY A 36 -14.47 -14.01 1.04
N PHE A 37 -13.24 -13.62 1.42
CA PHE A 37 -12.23 -14.52 1.97
C PHE A 37 -12.23 -14.49 3.50
N LYS A 38 -11.92 -15.63 4.12
CA LYS A 38 -11.58 -15.70 5.55
C LYS A 38 -10.08 -15.54 5.73
N ASN A 39 -9.65 -15.19 6.94
CA ASN A 39 -8.21 -15.16 7.27
C ASN A 39 -7.49 -16.47 6.96
N THR A 40 -8.13 -17.61 7.21
CA THR A 40 -7.58 -18.94 6.90
C THR A 40 -7.48 -19.22 5.41
N ASP A 41 -8.22 -18.48 4.58
CA ASP A 41 -8.18 -18.65 3.12
C ASP A 41 -6.96 -17.94 2.50
N ILE A 42 -6.41 -16.96 3.22
CA ILE A 42 -5.30 -16.09 2.78
C ILE A 42 -4.07 -16.21 3.71
N ASP A 43 -4.05 -17.24 4.55
CA ASP A 43 -2.96 -17.49 5.51
C ASP A 43 -1.61 -17.74 4.82
N THR A 44 -1.67 -18.28 3.60
CA THR A 44 -0.52 -18.54 2.74
C THR A 44 -0.88 -18.15 1.31
N LEU A 45 -0.28 -17.06 0.84
CA LEU A 45 -0.38 -16.62 -0.55
C LEU A 45 0.97 -16.84 -1.24
N LEU A 46 0.95 -17.46 -2.41
CA LEU A 46 2.09 -17.50 -3.32
C LEU A 46 1.98 -16.31 -4.28
N ILE A 47 2.97 -15.42 -4.20
CA ILE A 47 3.11 -14.30 -5.12
C ILE A 47 4.30 -14.62 -6.04
N THR A 48 4.05 -14.61 -7.35
CA THR A 48 5.08 -14.76 -8.37
C THR A 48 5.22 -13.47 -9.15
N ARG A 49 6.44 -12.95 -9.22
CA ARG A 49 6.76 -11.71 -9.92
C ARG A 49 7.32 -12.03 -11.31
N TYR A 50 6.84 -11.29 -12.29
CA TYR A 50 7.27 -11.37 -13.68
C TYR A 50 7.74 -10.00 -14.15
N LYS A 51 8.68 -9.99 -15.09
CA LYS A 51 9.10 -8.74 -15.72
C LYS A 51 7.90 -8.07 -16.40
N GLY A 52 7.68 -6.80 -16.12
CA GLY A 52 6.56 -6.04 -16.66
C GLY A 52 6.49 -6.07 -18.19
N ARG A 53 5.27 -6.09 -18.73
CA ARG A 53 4.97 -6.07 -20.19
C ARG A 53 5.48 -7.30 -20.95
N THR A 54 5.71 -8.41 -20.26
CA THR A 54 6.13 -9.67 -20.90
C THR A 54 5.00 -10.70 -21.02
N SER A 55 3.76 -10.32 -20.66
CA SER A 55 2.62 -11.25 -20.61
C SER A 55 2.93 -12.49 -19.77
N PHE A 56 3.58 -12.30 -18.62
CA PHE A 56 3.97 -13.37 -17.70
C PHE A 56 4.95 -14.42 -18.28
N ASN A 57 5.71 -14.09 -19.32
CA ASN A 57 6.67 -15.03 -19.94
C ASN A 57 8.06 -15.02 -19.30
N MET A 58 8.39 -14.02 -18.48
CA MET A 58 9.72 -13.90 -17.86
C MET A 58 9.58 -13.76 -16.34
N LYS A 59 9.63 -14.91 -15.65
CA LYS A 59 9.60 -14.97 -14.19
C LYS A 59 10.88 -14.36 -13.61
N ILE A 60 10.73 -13.50 -12.60
CA ILE A 60 11.85 -12.94 -11.83
C ILE A 60 12.06 -13.77 -10.58
N ASP A 61 11.04 -13.89 -9.73
CA ASP A 61 11.07 -14.66 -8.48
C ASP A 61 9.66 -15.05 -8.01
N SER A 62 9.61 -15.80 -6.91
CA SER A 62 8.38 -16.10 -6.17
C SER A 62 8.66 -16.02 -4.68
N PHE A 63 7.65 -15.62 -3.91
CA PHE A 63 7.71 -15.67 -2.47
C PHE A 63 6.34 -15.99 -1.89
N TYR A 64 6.36 -16.67 -0.76
CA TYR A 64 5.17 -16.84 0.05
C TYR A 64 5.03 -15.63 0.97
N THR A 65 3.79 -15.21 1.17
CA THR A 65 3.44 -14.27 2.21
C THR A 65 2.33 -14.83 3.08
N GLY A 66 2.44 -14.59 4.37
CA GLY A 66 1.40 -14.91 5.33
C GLY A 66 0.69 -13.63 5.76
N MET A 67 -0.64 -13.68 5.79
CA MET A 67 -1.44 -12.58 6.29
C MET A 67 -1.92 -12.85 7.70
N TRP A 68 -1.79 -11.83 8.53
CA TRP A 68 -2.58 -11.70 9.75
C TRP A 68 -3.42 -10.44 9.62
N ALA A 69 -4.68 -10.61 9.18
CA ALA A 69 -5.65 -9.53 9.14
C ALA A 69 -6.68 -9.71 10.26
N PRO A 70 -7.19 -8.62 10.87
CA PRO A 70 -8.34 -8.71 11.77
C PRO A 70 -9.58 -9.21 10.99
N GLN A 71 -10.45 -10.01 11.61
CA GLN A 71 -11.67 -10.50 10.97
C GLN A 71 -12.61 -9.32 10.65
N MET A 72 -12.76 -9.00 9.36
CA MET A 72 -13.65 -7.98 8.82
C MET A 72 -14.26 -8.48 7.50
N ASP A 73 -15.29 -7.79 6.99
CA ASP A 73 -15.95 -8.13 5.71
C ASP A 73 -15.01 -8.05 4.49
N THR A 74 -13.97 -7.21 4.58
CA THR A 74 -12.88 -7.11 3.61
C THR A 74 -11.57 -7.09 4.36
N LEU A 75 -10.65 -7.95 3.95
CA LEU A 75 -9.33 -8.08 4.55
C LEU A 75 -8.36 -7.27 3.69
N PHE A 76 -7.69 -6.28 4.27
CA PHE A 76 -6.72 -5.44 3.56
C PHE A 76 -5.30 -5.90 3.85
N TYR A 77 -4.45 -5.83 2.83
CA TYR A 77 -3.05 -6.22 2.93
C TYR A 77 -2.16 -5.36 2.06
N SER A 78 -1.24 -4.63 2.69
CA SER A 78 -0.22 -3.87 1.98
C SER A 78 1.02 -4.73 1.76
N ILE A 79 1.44 -4.87 0.50
CA ILE A 79 2.73 -5.47 0.16
C ILE A 79 3.70 -4.34 -0.19
N SER A 80 4.75 -4.19 0.61
CA SER A 80 5.73 -3.10 0.47
C SER A 80 7.16 -3.60 0.21
N GLU A 81 7.63 -4.63 0.91
CA GLU A 81 9.07 -4.94 0.93
C GLU A 81 9.60 -5.68 -0.31
N LYS A 82 8.72 -6.19 -1.18
CA LYS A 82 9.09 -7.01 -2.35
C LYS A 82 8.34 -6.65 -3.63
N ILE A 83 7.66 -5.51 -3.63
CA ILE A 83 6.97 -5.02 -4.82
C ILE A 83 7.80 -3.97 -5.55
N SER A 84 7.78 -4.11 -6.86
CA SER A 84 8.27 -3.19 -7.87
C SER A 84 7.05 -2.89 -8.73
N LEU A 85 6.57 -1.65 -8.71
CA LEU A 85 5.37 -1.26 -9.46
C LEU A 85 5.61 -1.18 -10.98
N ALA A 86 6.79 -1.60 -11.45
CA ALA A 86 7.15 -1.77 -12.85
C ALA A 86 6.97 -3.22 -13.35
N ASP A 87 6.71 -4.17 -12.45
CA ASP A 87 6.62 -5.60 -12.73
C ASP A 87 5.16 -6.09 -12.74
N ASP A 88 4.92 -7.27 -13.33
CA ASP A 88 3.63 -7.94 -13.34
C ASP A 88 3.60 -9.05 -12.27
N TYR A 89 2.43 -9.39 -11.73
CA TYR A 89 2.27 -10.30 -10.60
C TYR A 89 1.21 -11.36 -10.82
N LEU A 90 1.52 -12.60 -10.45
CA LEU A 90 0.53 -13.66 -10.24
C LEU A 90 0.35 -13.89 -8.75
N ILE A 91 -0.91 -13.91 -8.30
CA ILE A 91 -1.26 -14.22 -6.92
C ILE A 91 -2.14 -15.46 -6.92
N SER A 92 -1.66 -16.49 -6.22
CA SER A 92 -2.38 -17.75 -6.03
C SER A 92 -2.42 -18.11 -4.56
N GLY A 93 -3.50 -18.74 -4.14
CA GLY A 93 -3.68 -19.24 -2.78
C GLY A 93 -4.49 -20.54 -2.81
N PRO A 94 -4.40 -21.36 -1.76
CA PRO A 94 -5.09 -22.65 -1.71
C PRO A 94 -6.62 -22.52 -1.77
N ALA A 95 -7.16 -21.40 -1.29
CA ALA A 95 -8.59 -21.14 -1.26
C ALA A 95 -9.09 -20.27 -2.43
N PHE A 96 -8.21 -19.94 -3.40
CA PHE A 96 -8.57 -19.10 -4.53
C PHE A 96 -9.16 -19.99 -5.62
N PRO A 97 -10.26 -19.56 -6.28
CA PRO A 97 -10.81 -20.33 -7.39
C PRO A 97 -9.82 -20.42 -8.55
N ASP A 98 -9.08 -19.34 -8.79
CA ASP A 98 -8.11 -19.21 -9.87
C ASP A 98 -6.89 -18.37 -9.43
N THR A 99 -5.86 -18.37 -10.26
CA THR A 99 -4.73 -17.42 -10.11
C THR A 99 -5.17 -16.04 -10.56
N TYR A 100 -4.83 -15.01 -9.79
CA TYR A 100 -5.04 -13.61 -10.18
C TYR A 100 -3.84 -13.06 -10.94
N HIS A 101 -4.12 -12.44 -12.07
CA HIS A 101 -3.13 -11.85 -12.97
C HIS A 101 -3.19 -10.33 -12.86
N ILE A 102 -2.19 -9.73 -12.24
CA ILE A 102 -2.06 -8.27 -12.10
C ILE A 102 -0.98 -7.79 -13.07
N SER A 103 -1.33 -6.88 -13.97
CA SER A 103 -0.39 -6.35 -14.96
C SER A 103 -0.67 -4.90 -15.33
N ASP A 104 0.20 -4.32 -16.17
CA ASP A 104 0.07 -2.94 -16.69
C ASP A 104 -0.15 -1.90 -15.58
N ILE A 105 0.53 -2.09 -14.45
CA ILE A 105 0.44 -1.24 -13.28
C ILE A 105 0.89 0.19 -13.63
N LYS A 106 0.04 1.17 -13.36
CA LYS A 106 0.35 2.59 -13.43
C LYS A 106 0.40 3.15 -12.03
N THR A 107 1.27 4.14 -11.86
CA THR A 107 1.49 4.79 -10.58
C THR A 107 1.23 6.28 -10.66
N SER A 108 0.75 6.83 -9.56
CA SER A 108 0.73 8.26 -9.29
C SER A 108 1.80 8.57 -8.24
N SER A 109 2.34 9.78 -8.27
CA SER A 109 3.19 10.29 -7.19
C SER A 109 2.32 10.98 -6.15
N VAL A 110 2.33 10.46 -4.94
CA VAL A 110 1.67 11.06 -3.77
C VAL A 110 2.72 11.55 -2.78
N ARG A 111 2.41 12.64 -2.09
CA ARG A 111 3.32 13.27 -1.13
C ARG A 111 3.10 12.69 0.26
N CYS A 112 4.16 12.21 0.90
CA CYS A 112 4.12 11.84 2.31
C CYS A 112 3.87 13.09 3.16
N GLU A 113 2.81 13.06 3.97
CA GLU A 113 2.34 14.19 4.78
C GLU A 113 3.46 14.78 5.66
N CYS A 114 4.32 13.92 6.21
CA CYS A 114 5.31 14.30 7.21
C CYS A 114 6.72 14.59 6.68
N GLY A 115 7.08 14.05 5.53
CA GLY A 115 8.48 14.04 5.05
C GLY A 115 8.72 14.86 3.79
N GLY A 116 7.67 15.30 3.10
CA GLY A 116 7.77 15.94 1.78
C GLY A 116 8.29 15.03 0.68
N GLN A 117 8.66 13.79 1.00
CA GLN A 117 9.03 12.75 0.04
C GLN A 117 7.83 12.39 -0.84
N GLN A 118 8.09 12.12 -2.11
CA GLN A 118 7.09 11.57 -3.01
C GLN A 118 7.22 10.04 -3.01
N VAL A 119 6.09 9.35 -2.93
CA VAL A 119 6.00 7.90 -3.03
C VAL A 119 5.12 7.53 -4.20
N LYS A 120 5.39 6.37 -4.79
CA LYS A 120 4.55 5.84 -5.86
C LYS A 120 3.45 5.00 -5.25
N GLN A 121 2.22 5.32 -5.63
CA GLN A 121 1.04 4.55 -5.30
C GLN A 121 0.43 4.03 -6.60
N VAL A 122 -0.18 2.85 -6.55
CA VAL A 122 -0.97 2.33 -7.66
C VAL A 122 -2.10 3.30 -7.97
N SER A 123 -2.33 3.57 -9.25
CA SER A 123 -3.44 4.40 -9.71
C SER A 123 -4.31 3.70 -10.75
N GLN A 124 -3.72 2.78 -11.52
CA GLN A 124 -4.42 1.92 -12.47
C GLN A 124 -3.71 0.59 -12.59
N PHE A 125 -4.44 -0.45 -12.94
CA PHE A 125 -3.89 -1.78 -13.19
C PHE A 125 -4.85 -2.59 -14.06
N VAL A 126 -4.37 -3.72 -14.57
CA VAL A 126 -5.18 -4.76 -15.19
C VAL A 126 -5.22 -5.95 -14.24
N LEU A 127 -6.43 -6.42 -13.90
CA LEU A 127 -6.66 -7.61 -13.10
C LEU A 127 -7.48 -8.60 -13.93
N ASN A 128 -6.92 -9.78 -14.20
CA ASN A 128 -7.55 -10.82 -15.03
C ASN A 128 -8.10 -10.24 -16.35
N GLU A 129 -7.26 -9.49 -17.07
CA GLU A 129 -7.57 -8.81 -18.35
C GLU A 129 -8.49 -7.58 -18.26
N ALA A 130 -9.20 -7.37 -17.15
CA ALA A 130 -10.03 -6.19 -16.94
C ALA A 130 -9.21 -5.01 -16.38
N ARG A 131 -9.46 -3.80 -16.89
CA ARG A 131 -8.74 -2.57 -16.48
C ARG A 131 -9.48 -1.85 -15.35
N PHE A 132 -8.73 -1.45 -14.33
CA PHE A 132 -9.23 -0.74 -13.15
C PHE A 132 -8.46 0.57 -12.95
N SER A 133 -9.15 1.58 -12.42
CA SER A 133 -8.57 2.86 -11.98
C SER A 133 -8.84 3.03 -10.50
N ASP A 134 -8.05 2.33 -9.70
CA ASP A 134 -8.18 2.24 -8.25
C ASP A 134 -6.77 2.11 -7.64
N GLU A 135 -6.65 2.46 -6.37
CA GLU A 135 -5.41 2.37 -5.60
C GLU A 135 -5.24 0.99 -4.96
N VAL A 136 -6.34 0.26 -4.78
CA VAL A 136 -6.40 -1.07 -4.17
C VAL A 136 -6.78 -2.12 -5.21
N VAL A 137 -6.07 -3.25 -5.21
CA VAL A 137 -6.39 -4.41 -6.05
C VAL A 137 -7.32 -5.35 -5.29
N TYR A 138 -8.60 -5.35 -5.65
CA TYR A 138 -9.61 -6.21 -5.01
C TYR A 138 -9.67 -7.61 -5.62
N LEU A 139 -9.31 -8.63 -4.85
CA LEU A 139 -9.44 -10.05 -5.20
C LEU A 139 -10.75 -10.60 -4.59
N ARG A 140 -11.54 -11.35 -5.38
CA ARG A 140 -12.91 -11.73 -5.02
C ARG A 140 -13.17 -13.22 -5.23
N LYS A 141 -13.67 -13.89 -4.19
CA LYS A 141 -14.12 -15.29 -4.25
C LYS A 141 -15.57 -15.40 -4.67
#